data_AF-A0ABD4W4B5-F1
#
_entry.id   AF-A0ABD4W4B5-F1
#
_cell.length_a   1.000
_cell.length_b   1.000
_cell.length_c   1.000
_cell.angle_alpha   90.00
_cell.angle_beta   90.00
_cell.angle_gamma   90.00
#
_symmetry.space_group_name_H-M   'P 1'
#
loop_
_entity.id
_entity.type
_entity.pdbx_description
1 polymer ?
#
loop_
_entity_poly.entity_id
_entity_poly.type
_entity_poly.pdbx_seq_one_letter_code
_entity_poly.pdbx_strand_id
1 'polypeptide(L)'
;ELHRSKCGRKSLFLRRHKFIDYVSHCFHNRGWSLDACVGYALAKGIFQKDQVVSTKTLYNYVDLGLMDIKNGDLPEKVKRNTKTCRARVNKRILGRSIDERSPRIESRKDFGHWECDLVLGHKTKD
;
A
#
# COMPACT_ATOMS: atom_id res chain seq x y z
N GLU A 1 -22.65 5.76 17.44
CA GLU A 1 -21.46 6.48 16.93
C GLU A 1 -20.99 7.67 17.77
N LEU A 2 -21.88 8.53 18.26
CA LEU A 2 -21.53 9.74 19.05
C LEU A 2 -20.58 9.51 20.24
N HIS A 3 -20.67 8.35 20.90
CA HIS A 3 -19.77 8.03 22.02
C HIS A 3 -18.37 7.63 21.52
N ARG A 4 -18.27 6.93 20.38
CA ARG A 4 -16.98 6.50 19.79
C ARG A 4 -16.16 7.68 19.28
N SER A 5 -16.77 8.74 18.75
CA SER A 5 -16.05 9.94 18.30
C SER A 5 -15.48 10.77 19.45
N LYS A 6 -16.11 10.68 20.62
CA LYS A 6 -15.61 11.32 21.86
C LYS A 6 -14.46 10.53 22.48
N CYS A 7 -14.44 9.21 22.33
CA CYS A 7 -13.35 8.34 22.77
C CYS A 7 -12.05 8.55 21.95
N GLY A 8 -10.93 8.10 22.51
CA GLY A 8 -9.62 8.09 21.85
C GLY A 8 -8.78 9.35 22.04
N ARG A 9 -7.49 9.25 21.68
CA ARG A 9 -6.52 10.34 21.78
C ARG A 9 -6.83 11.42 20.74
N LYS A 10 -6.99 12.66 21.19
CA LYS A 10 -7.18 13.81 20.30
C LYS A 10 -5.87 14.15 19.56
N SER A 11 -5.99 14.68 18.34
CA SER A 11 -4.83 15.03 17.55
C SER A 11 -4.04 16.15 18.24
N LEU A 12 -2.71 16.07 18.13
CA LEU A 12 -1.80 17.10 18.66
C LEU A 12 -1.50 18.18 17.64
N PHE A 13 -2.12 18.13 16.45
CA PHE A 13 -1.83 18.98 15.30
C PHE A 13 -1.79 20.47 15.67
N LEU A 14 -2.90 21.00 16.20
CA LEU A 14 -3.00 22.41 16.61
C LEU A 14 -2.04 22.76 17.75
N ARG A 15 -1.87 21.85 18.72
CA ARG A 15 -0.98 22.06 19.87
C ARG A 15 0.50 22.12 19.47
N ARG A 16 0.88 21.46 18.37
CA ARG A 16 2.25 21.36 17.88
C ARG A 16 2.45 22.07 16.53
N HIS A 17 1.59 23.04 16.18
CA HIS A 17 1.63 23.74 14.90
C HIS A 17 3.02 24.34 14.59
N LYS A 18 3.71 24.95 15.56
CA LYS A 18 5.07 25.50 15.37
C LYS A 18 6.06 24.50 14.79
N PHE A 19 5.99 23.25 15.24
CA PHE A 19 6.84 22.18 14.73
C PHE A 19 6.38 21.73 13.34
N ILE A 20 5.08 21.68 13.10
CA ILE A 20 4.50 21.30 11.80
C ILE A 20 4.84 22.35 10.73
N ASP A 21 4.75 23.64 11.05
CA ASP A 21 5.12 24.74 10.16
C ASP A 21 6.60 24.68 9.82
N TYR A 22 7.46 24.36 10.80
CA TYR A 22 8.88 24.12 10.58
C TYR A 22 9.12 22.94 9.60
N VAL A 23 8.38 21.84 9.78
CA VAL A 23 8.48 20.68 8.88
C VAL A 23 8.03 21.05 7.46
N SER A 24 6.91 21.76 7.31
CA SER A 24 6.43 22.22 6.00
C SER A 24 7.43 23.15 5.32
N HIS A 25 8.02 24.09 6.06
CA HIS A 25 9.06 24.97 5.54
C HIS A 25 10.32 24.18 5.10
N CYS A 26 10.77 23.21 5.90
CA CYS A 26 11.95 22.39 5.54
C CYS A 26 11.66 21.47 4.34
N PHE A 27 10.44 20.94 4.24
CA PHE A 27 10.02 20.11 3.12
C PHE A 27 10.07 20.89 1.81
N HIS A 28 9.43 22.07 1.76
CA HIS A 28 9.34 22.89 0.55
C HIS A 28 10.64 23.60 0.18
N ASN A 29 11.34 24.19 1.16
CA ASN A 29 12.50 25.04 0.87
C ASN A 29 13.83 24.27 0.83
N ARG A 30 13.92 23.11 1.48
CA ARG A 30 15.16 22.31 1.55
C ARG A 30 15.05 20.95 0.87
N GLY A 31 13.86 20.53 0.45
CA GLY A 31 13.63 19.22 -0.15
C GLY A 31 13.85 18.06 0.82
N TRP A 32 13.71 18.29 2.12
CA TRP A 32 13.94 17.27 3.15
C TRP A 32 12.73 16.34 3.29
N SER A 33 12.98 15.06 3.56
CA SER A 33 11.91 14.12 3.94
C SER A 33 11.38 14.43 5.34
N LEU A 34 10.15 13.98 5.64
CA LEU A 34 9.54 14.17 6.97
C LEU A 34 10.40 13.57 8.09
N ASP A 35 11.02 12.41 7.83
CA ASP A 35 11.95 11.77 8.75
C ASP A 35 13.23 12.59 8.96
N ALA A 36 13.78 13.17 7.90
CA ALA A 36 14.96 14.04 7.99
C ALA A 36 14.66 15.30 8.82
N CYS A 37 13.49 15.92 8.63
CA CYS A 37 13.07 17.08 9.43
C CYS A 37 13.00 16.76 10.93
N VAL A 38 12.39 15.62 11.30
CA VAL A 38 12.30 15.18 12.70
C VAL A 38 13.69 14.87 13.28
N GLY A 39 14.50 14.10 12.55
CA GLY A 39 15.84 13.72 13.00
C GLY A 39 16.75 14.93 13.19
N TYR A 40 16.73 15.87 12.25
CA TYR A 40 17.52 17.09 12.33
C TYR A 40 17.07 18.00 13.50
N ALA A 41 15.75 18.19 13.67
CA ALA A 41 15.20 19.00 14.75
C ALA A 41 15.63 18.49 16.13
N LEU A 42 15.61 17.17 16.34
CA LEU A 42 16.03 16.53 17.59
C LEU A 42 17.55 16.56 17.77
N ALA A 43 18.33 16.25 16.73
CA ALA A 43 19.78 16.23 16.79
C ALA A 43 20.39 17.61 17.06
N LYS A 44 19.77 18.67 16.52
CA LYS A 44 20.18 20.06 16.76
C LYS A 44 19.56 20.69 18.01
N GLY A 45 18.63 19.99 18.68
CA GLY A 45 17.95 20.52 19.86
C GLY A 45 17.08 21.74 19.59
N ILE A 46 16.63 21.94 18.34
CA ILE A 46 15.77 23.08 17.95
C ILE A 46 14.42 22.97 18.65
N PHE A 47 13.93 21.74 18.81
CA PHE A 47 12.70 21.44 19.51
C PHE A 47 12.95 20.40 20.60
N GLN A 48 12.25 20.54 21.72
CA GLN A 48 12.24 19.53 22.76
C GLN A 48 11.39 18.32 22.33
N LYS A 49 11.70 17.14 22.89
CA LYS A 49 11.01 15.89 22.53
C LYS A 49 9.50 15.93 22.73
N ASP A 50 9.01 16.72 23.68
CA ASP A 50 7.58 16.89 23.95
C ASP A 50 6.86 17.73 22.88
N GLN A 51 7.59 18.65 22.23
CA GLN A 51 7.10 19.54 21.18
C GLN A 51 7.08 18.87 19.79
N VAL A 52 7.91 17.86 19.61
CA VAL A 52 8.02 17.10 18.36
C VAL A 52 6.93 16.02 18.28
N VAL A 53 6.40 15.79 17.08
CA VAL A 53 5.54 14.62 16.80
C VAL A 53 6.36 13.51 16.12
N SER A 54 5.95 12.26 16.31
CA SER A 54 6.60 11.13 15.64
C SER A 54 6.47 11.21 14.12
N THR A 55 7.41 10.64 13.39
CA THR A 55 7.38 10.60 11.91
C THR A 55 6.11 9.94 11.38
N LYS A 56 5.69 8.84 12.00
CA LYS A 56 4.40 8.18 11.69
C LYS A 56 3.21 9.14 11.84
N THR A 57 3.22 10.00 12.86
CA THR A 57 2.16 11.00 13.05
C THR A 57 2.18 12.05 11.94
N LEU A 58 3.35 12.49 11.47
CA LEU A 58 3.46 13.40 10.32
C LEU A 58 2.90 12.77 9.05
N TYR A 59 3.28 11.53 8.73
CA TYR A 59 2.73 10.82 7.58
C TYR A 59 1.21 10.67 7.67
N ASN A 60 0.67 10.39 8.86
CA ASN A 60 -0.78 10.36 9.07
C ASN A 60 -1.43 11.74 8.86
N TYR A 61 -0.79 12.84 9.23
CA TYR A 61 -1.31 14.19 8.97
C TYR A 61 -1.34 14.53 7.48
N VAL A 62 -0.34 14.07 6.72
CA VAL A 62 -0.35 14.16 5.26
C VAL A 62 -1.50 13.34 4.67
N ASP A 63 -1.68 12.09 5.12
CA ASP A 63 -2.79 11.23 4.66
C ASP A 63 -4.17 11.82 4.97
N LEU A 64 -4.31 12.53 6.09
CA LEU A 64 -5.53 13.22 6.48
C LEU A 64 -5.70 14.58 5.79
N GLY A 65 -4.73 15.03 5.00
CA GLY A 65 -4.75 16.34 4.33
C GLY A 65 -4.66 17.53 5.30
N LEU A 66 -4.10 17.33 6.49
CA LEU A 66 -3.95 18.38 7.50
C LEU A 66 -2.72 19.27 7.24
N MET A 67 -1.75 18.79 6.46
CA MET A 67 -0.57 19.53 6.07
C MET A 67 -0.67 19.95 4.61
N ASP A 68 0.00 21.04 4.23
CA ASP A 68 0.17 21.45 2.84
C ASP A 68 1.26 20.63 2.12
N ILE A 69 1.15 19.31 2.23
CA ILE A 69 2.00 18.31 1.58
C ILE A 69 1.05 17.23 1.10
N LYS A 70 1.10 16.89 -0.18
CA LYS A 70 0.26 15.85 -0.77
C LYS A 70 1.01 14.52 -0.80
N ASN A 71 0.27 13.41 -0.87
CA ASN A 71 0.86 12.09 -1.03
C ASN A 71 1.71 11.96 -2.31
N GLY A 72 1.38 12.71 -3.36
CA GLY A 72 2.16 12.76 -4.60
C GLY A 72 3.54 13.41 -4.43
N ASP A 73 3.69 14.29 -3.44
CA ASP A 73 4.95 14.99 -3.16
C ASP A 73 5.93 14.11 -2.37
N LEU A 74 5.49 12.96 -1.87
CA LEU A 74 6.31 11.99 -1.13
C LEU A 74 6.81 10.87 -2.07
N PRO A 75 7.96 11.05 -2.76
CA PRO A 75 8.40 10.13 -3.81
C PRO A 75 8.63 8.71 -3.29
N GLU A 76 9.11 8.59 -2.05
CA GLU A 76 9.37 7.29 -1.44
C GLU A 76 8.07 6.52 -1.11
N LYS A 77 6.99 7.25 -0.82
CA LYS A 77 5.68 6.65 -0.53
C LYS A 77 5.05 6.07 -1.80
N VAL A 78 5.21 6.73 -2.94
CA VAL A 78 4.65 6.27 -4.22
C VAL A 78 5.45 5.09 -4.78
N LYS A 79 6.77 5.04 -4.58
CA LYS A 79 7.63 3.97 -5.11
C LYS A 79 7.51 2.64 -4.38
N ARG A 80 7.14 2.64 -3.09
CA ARG A 80 7.09 1.42 -2.28
C ARG A 80 5.85 0.60 -2.63
N ASN A 81 6.05 -0.63 -3.12
CA ASN A 81 4.97 -1.59 -3.26
C ASN A 81 4.55 -2.11 -1.87
N THR A 82 3.43 -1.60 -1.35
CA THR A 82 2.88 -2.05 -0.05
C THR A 82 2.24 -3.44 -0.14
N LYS A 83 1.98 -3.96 -1.35
CA LYS A 83 1.38 -5.28 -1.51
C LYS A 83 2.43 -6.34 -1.17
N THR A 84 2.11 -7.18 -0.20
CA THR A 84 2.90 -8.38 0.07
C THR A 84 2.81 -9.31 -1.14
N CYS A 85 3.95 -9.78 -1.64
CA CYS A 85 3.97 -10.86 -2.65
C CYS A 85 3.35 -12.10 -2.02
N ARG A 86 2.09 -12.38 -2.37
CA ARG A 86 1.40 -13.60 -1.97
C ARG A 86 1.53 -14.61 -3.09
N ALA A 87 2.42 -15.59 -2.90
CA ALA A 87 2.42 -16.79 -3.73
C ALA A 87 1.16 -17.60 -3.42
N ARG A 88 0.06 -17.33 -4.14
CA ARG A 88 -1.17 -18.10 -3.97
C ARG A 88 -0.99 -19.44 -4.69
N VAL A 89 -0.82 -20.50 -3.91
CA VAL A 89 -0.88 -21.87 -4.45
C VAL A 89 -2.31 -22.12 -4.96
N ASN A 90 -2.44 -22.59 -6.19
CA ASN A 90 -3.74 -22.99 -6.72
C ASN A 90 -4.23 -24.22 -5.94
N LYS A 91 -5.31 -24.06 -5.17
CA LYS A 91 -5.90 -25.15 -4.37
C LYS A 91 -6.71 -26.13 -5.22
N ARG A 92 -7.07 -25.75 -6.45
CA ARG A 92 -7.93 -26.56 -7.32
C ARG A 92 -7.06 -27.43 -8.23
N ILE A 93 -7.24 -28.74 -8.11
CA ILE A 93 -6.70 -29.71 -9.06
C ILE A 93 -7.55 -29.59 -10.33
N LEU A 94 -6.95 -29.20 -11.45
CA LEU A 94 -7.64 -28.96 -12.72
C LEU A 94 -7.95 -30.24 -13.52
N GLY A 95 -7.57 -31.41 -12.99
CA GLY A 95 -7.69 -32.69 -13.68
C GLY A 95 -6.46 -33.00 -14.54
N ARG A 96 -6.59 -34.05 -15.36
CA ARG A 96 -5.56 -34.48 -16.33
C ARG A 96 -5.68 -33.68 -17.63
N SER A 97 -4.59 -33.58 -18.40
CA SER A 97 -4.66 -32.94 -19.72
C SER A 97 -5.59 -33.72 -20.64
N ILE A 98 -6.25 -33.03 -21.57
CA ILE A 98 -7.01 -33.67 -22.65
C ILE A 98 -6.11 -34.55 -23.53
N ASP A 99 -4.82 -34.23 -23.64
CA ASP A 99 -3.84 -35.02 -24.39
C ASP A 99 -3.59 -36.41 -23.79
N GLU A 100 -3.82 -36.59 -22.49
CA GLU A 100 -3.59 -37.87 -21.79
C GLU A 100 -4.76 -38.86 -21.96
N ARG A 101 -5.77 -38.52 -22.77
CA ARG A 101 -6.96 -39.36 -22.96
C ARG A 101 -6.66 -40.58 -23.83
N SER A 102 -7.52 -41.61 -23.70
CA SER A 102 -7.40 -42.81 -24.53
C SER A 102 -7.76 -42.52 -25.98
N PRO A 103 -6.99 -43.03 -26.97
CA PRO A 103 -7.28 -42.85 -28.39
C PRO A 103 -8.62 -43.46 -28.83
N ARG A 104 -9.19 -44.37 -28.03
CA ARG A 104 -10.52 -44.96 -28.29
C ARG A 104 -11.61 -43.87 -28.39
N ILE A 105 -11.45 -42.76 -27.69
CA ILE A 105 -12.40 -41.64 -27.67
C ILE A 105 -12.46 -40.94 -29.04
N GLU A 106 -11.35 -40.88 -29.77
CA GLU A 106 -11.31 -40.29 -31.12
C GLU A 106 -12.16 -41.07 -32.13
N SER A 107 -12.33 -42.38 -31.90
CA SER A 107 -13.15 -43.23 -32.76
C SER A 107 -14.66 -42.97 -32.65
N ARG A 108 -15.11 -42.19 -31.66
CA ARG A 108 -16.51 -41.79 -31.41
C ARG A 108 -17.52 -42.96 -31.38
N LYS A 109 -17.06 -44.17 -31.07
CA LYS A 109 -17.90 -45.37 -31.00
C LYS A 109 -18.69 -45.48 -29.71
N ASP A 110 -18.23 -44.83 -28.64
CA ASP A 110 -18.86 -44.87 -27.32
C ASP A 110 -19.78 -43.64 -27.12
N PHE A 111 -20.98 -43.88 -26.56
CA PHE A 111 -21.93 -42.82 -26.20
C PHE A 111 -21.50 -42.12 -24.90
N GLY A 112 -21.68 -40.79 -24.81
CA GLY A 112 -21.47 -40.02 -23.56
C GLY A 112 -20.17 -39.22 -23.47
N HIS A 113 -19.36 -39.15 -24.53
CA HIS A 113 -18.20 -38.24 -24.61
C HIS A 113 -18.63 -36.89 -25.20
N TRP A 114 -18.89 -35.91 -24.34
CA TRP A 114 -19.05 -34.52 -24.74
C TRP A 114 -17.83 -33.72 -24.28
N GLU A 115 -17.21 -32.99 -25.20
CA GLU A 115 -16.07 -32.13 -24.90
C GLU A 115 -16.37 -30.74 -25.46
N CYS A 116 -15.92 -29.71 -24.75
CA CYS A 116 -16.03 -28.32 -25.18
C CYS A 116 -14.61 -27.81 -25.42
N ASP A 117 -14.33 -27.35 -26.64
CA ASP A 117 -13.03 -26.77 -26.96
C ASP A 117 -12.87 -25.42 -26.25
N LEU A 118 -11.81 -25.30 -25.47
CA LEU A 118 -11.41 -24.03 -24.86
C LEU A 118 -10.18 -23.50 -25.58
N VAL A 119 -10.31 -22.36 -26.25
CA VAL A 119 -9.16 -21.64 -26.82
C VAL A 119 -8.40 -20.97 -25.68
N LEU A 120 -7.14 -21.36 -25.47
CA LEU A 120 -6.24 -20.66 -24.56
C LEU A 120 -5.84 -19.32 -25.18
N GLY A 121 -6.43 -18.23 -24.67
CA GLY A 121 -6.07 -16.87 -25.06
C GLY A 121 -4.62 -16.52 -24.67
N HIS A 122 -3.99 -15.65 -25.46
CA HIS A 122 -2.64 -15.14 -25.19
C HIS A 122 -2.61 -14.41 -23.84
N LYS A 123 -1.82 -14.90 -22.89
CA LYS A 123 -1.63 -14.25 -21.58
C LYS A 123 -0.46 -13.26 -21.68
N THR A 124 -0.73 -11.98 -21.50
CA THR A 124 0.32 -10.97 -21.28
C THR A 124 0.95 -11.17 -19.90
N LYS A 125 2.26 -10.95 -19.79
CA LYS A 125 3.00 -10.99 -18.53
C LYS A 125 2.84 -9.64 -17.84
N ASP A 126 1.78 -9.50 -17.04
CA ASP A 126 1.60 -8.38 -16.11
C ASP A 126 1.73 -8.85 -14.65
#